data_AF-A0AAW8P5X5-F1
#
_entry.id   AF-A0AAW8P5X5-F1
#
_cell.length_a   1.000
_cell.length_b   1.000
_cell.length_c   1.000
_cell.angle_alpha   90.00
_cell.angle_beta   90.00
_cell.angle_gamma   90.00
#
_symmetry.space_group_name_H-M   'P 1'
#
loop_
_entity.id
_entity.type
_entity.pdbx_description
1 polymer ?
#
loop_
_entity_poly.entity_id
_entity_poly.type
_entity_poly.pdbx_seq_one_letter_code
_entity_poly.pdbx_strand_id
1 'polypeptide(L)' 'MLQSLIYLDDREIILVTDAVRQWCSDRKVDVDSVEGRRAVTAAVDLVQTTTDRDRLLAELSKHLDHQ' A
#
# COMPACT_ATOMS: atom_id res chain seq x y z
N MET A 1 -9.58 -6.76 9.80
CA MET A 1 -10.72 -5.86 10.08
C MET A 1 -10.35 -4.50 9.54
N LEU A 2 -11.20 -3.88 8.71
CA LEU A 2 -11.04 -2.51 8.22
C LEU A 2 -11.37 -1.52 9.36
N GLN A 3 -10.50 -1.46 10.36
CA GLN A 3 -10.42 -0.41 11.35
C GLN A 3 -9.30 0.53 10.87
N SER A 4 -9.49 1.42 9.91
CA SER A 4 -10.61 2.34 9.80
C SER A 4 -10.47 3.11 8.48
N LEU A 5 -11.56 3.62 7.93
CA LEU A 5 -11.52 4.80 7.07
C LEU A 5 -11.09 6.02 7.93
N ILE A 6 -9.90 6.01 8.52
CA ILE A 6 -9.32 7.18 9.19
C ILE A 6 -8.65 7.99 8.09
N TYR A 7 -9.33 9.08 7.75
CA TYR A 7 -8.91 10.23 6.95
C TYR A 7 -7.44 10.17 6.49
N LEU A 8 -7.22 9.71 5.26
CA LEU A 8 -5.97 9.95 4.58
C LEU A 8 -5.99 11.37 4.05
N ASP A 9 -4.96 12.15 4.36
CA ASP A 9 -4.79 13.43 3.69
C ASP A 9 -4.38 13.23 2.21
N ASP A 10 -4.47 14.29 1.40
CA ASP A 10 -4.15 14.21 -0.03
C ASP A 10 -2.73 13.68 -0.30
N ARG A 11 -1.77 13.97 0.59
CA ARG A 11 -0.39 13.50 0.46
C ARG A 11 -0.31 12.00 0.74
N GLU A 12 -1.03 11.51 1.73
CA GLU A 12 -1.11 10.09 2.05
C GLU A 12 -1.80 9.30 0.94
N ILE A 13 -2.84 9.87 0.32
CA ILE A 13 -3.50 9.28 -0.86
C ILE A 13 -2.50 9.13 -2.01
N ILE A 14 -1.72 10.18 -2.30
CA ILE A 14 -0.68 10.13 -3.35
C ILE A 14 0.36 9.04 -3.02
N LEU A 15 0.86 9.01 -1.78
CA LEU A 15 1.85 8.02 -1.35
C LEU A 15 1.35 6.58 -1.48
N VAL A 16 0.13 6.30 -1.03
CA VAL A 16 -0.48 4.97 -1.17
C VAL A 16 -0.63 4.62 -2.64
N THR A 17 -1.14 5.54 -3.45
CA THR A 17 -1.40 5.29 -4.87
C THR A 17 -0.09 5.03 -5.63
N ASP A 18 0.96 5.81 -5.37
CA ASP A 18 2.26 5.65 -6.02
C ASP A 18 2.94 4.36 -5.58
N ALA A 19 2.94 4.05 -4.28
CA ALA A 19 3.51 2.80 -3.76
C ALA A 19 2.81 1.56 -4.33
N VAL A 20 1.47 1.56 -4.38
CA VAL A 20 0.70 0.43 -4.94
C VAL A 20 0.96 0.28 -6.43
N ARG A 21 0.93 1.38 -7.20
CA ARG A 21 1.19 1.34 -8.65
C ARG A 21 2.60 0.83 -8.95
N GLN A 22 3.59 1.32 -8.21
CA GLN A 22 4.98 0.87 -8.37
C GLN A 22 5.10 -0.62 -8.05
N TRP A 23 4.56 -1.06 -6.90
CA TRP A 23 4.60 -2.46 -6.49
C TRP A 23 3.93 -3.39 -7.51
N CYS A 24 2.77 -2.99 -8.04
CA CYS A 24 2.05 -3.74 -9.07
C CYS A 24 2.85 -3.80 -10.38
N SER A 25 3.47 -2.68 -10.78
CA SER A 25 4.31 -2.60 -11.97
C SER A 25 5.53 -3.52 -11.87
N ASP A 26 6.23 -3.48 -10.74
CA ASP A 26 7.42 -4.31 -10.48
C ASP A 26 7.12 -5.80 -10.58
N ARG A 27 5.92 -6.20 -10.12
CA ARG A 27 5.47 -7.60 -10.11
C ARG A 27 4.61 -7.99 -11.31
N LYS A 28 4.34 -7.05 -12.23
CA LYS A 28 3.49 -7.25 -13.42
C LYS A 28 2.10 -7.78 -13.09
N VAL A 29 1.51 -7.29 -12.01
CA VAL A 29 0.13 -7.60 -11.61
C VAL A 29 -0.79 -6.43 -11.88
N ASP A 30 -2.05 -6.72 -12.15
CA ASP A 30 -3.09 -5.68 -12.30
C ASP A 30 -3.49 -5.16 -10.90
N VAL A 31 -3.71 -3.85 -10.77
CA VAL A 31 -4.18 -3.26 -9.51
C VAL A 31 -5.55 -3.79 -9.09
N ASP A 32 -6.38 -4.14 -10.08
CA ASP A 32 -7.70 -4.74 -9.88
C ASP A 32 -7.62 -6.26 -9.69
N SER A 33 -6.43 -6.88 -9.70
CA SER A 33 -6.26 -8.29 -9.38
C SER A 33 -6.46 -8.55 -7.88
N VAL A 34 -6.49 -9.82 -7.48
CA VAL A 34 -6.55 -10.18 -6.04
C VAL A 34 -5.31 -9.67 -5.31
N GLU A 35 -4.14 -9.82 -5.92
CA GLU A 35 -2.85 -9.34 -5.43
C GLU A 35 -2.79 -7.82 -5.38
N GLY A 36 -3.25 -7.14 -6.43
CA GLY A 36 -3.32 -5.68 -6.48
C GLY A 36 -4.23 -5.11 -5.37
N ARG A 37 -5.41 -5.68 -5.16
CA ARG A 37 -6.30 -5.28 -4.06
C ARG A 37 -5.71 -5.57 -2.68
N ARG A 38 -4.97 -6.67 -2.52
CA ARG A 38 -4.22 -6.94 -1.28
C ARG A 38 -3.14 -5.88 -1.04
N ALA A 39 -2.44 -5.46 -2.09
CA ALA A 39 -1.46 -4.39 -2.00
C ALA A 39 -2.08 -3.05 -1.61
N VAL A 40 -3.27 -2.72 -2.12
CA VAL A 40 -4.03 -1.54 -1.68
C VAL A 40 -4.34 -1.61 -0.18
N THR A 41 -4.90 -2.73 0.30
CA THR A 41 -5.22 -2.89 1.73
C THR A 41 -3.95 -2.77 2.59
N ALA A 42 -2.88 -3.48 2.22
CA ALA A 42 -1.62 -3.43 2.97
C ALA A 42 -0.99 -2.03 2.96
N ALA A 43 -1.03 -1.30 1.84
CA ALA A 43 -0.49 0.05 1.76
C ALA A 43 -1.27 1.05 2.63
N VAL A 44 -2.60 0.93 2.68
CA VAL A 44 -3.45 1.74 3.57
C VAL A 44 -3.17 1.42 5.04
N ASP A 45 -3.07 0.14 5.39
CA ASP A 45 -2.74 -0.26 6.76
C ASP A 45 -1.33 0.24 7.16
N LEU A 46 -0.36 0.16 6.25
CA LEU A 46 1.01 0.62 6.48
C LEU A 46 1.08 2.14 6.61
N VAL A 47 0.38 2.91 5.78
CA VAL A 47 0.37 4.37 5.93
C VAL A 47 -0.31 4.75 7.25
N GLN A 48 -1.34 4.06 7.71
CA GLN A 48 -1.96 4.40 8.99
C GLN A 48 -1.11 4.03 10.21
N THR A 49 -0.18 3.09 10.09
CA THR A 49 0.61 2.55 11.22
C THR A 49 2.08 2.98 11.25
N THR A 50 2.65 3.30 10.09
CA THR A 50 4.07 3.66 9.95
C THR A 50 4.27 5.16 10.15
N THR A 51 5.33 5.58 10.84
CA THR A 51 5.69 7.01 10.95
C THR A 51 6.56 7.50 9.78
N ASP A 52 7.32 6.60 9.16
CA ASP A 52 8.21 6.89 8.03
C ASP A 52 7.52 6.61 6.68
N ARG A 53 6.91 7.65 6.13
CA ARG A 53 6.16 7.64 4.86
C ARG A 53 7.04 7.33 3.64
N ASP A 54 8.33 7.66 3.69
CA ASP A 54 9.25 7.50 2.55
C ASP A 54 9.63 6.02 2.31
N ARG A 55 9.39 5.16 3.31
CA ARG A 55 9.67 3.71 3.23
C ARG A 55 8.47 2.86 2.85
N LEU A 56 7.34 3.48 2.50
CA LEU A 56 6.07 2.78 2.27
C LEU A 56 6.20 1.63 1.25
N LEU A 57 6.87 1.84 0.12
CA LEU A 57 7.05 0.81 -0.90
C LEU A 57 7.91 -0.37 -0.41
N ALA A 58 8.96 -0.09 0.37
CA ALA A 58 9.85 -1.12 0.91
C ALA A 58 9.12 -1.98 1.95
N GLU A 59 8.37 -1.34 2.86
CA GLU A 59 7.54 -2.05 3.84
C GLU A 59 6.38 -2.80 3.19
N LEU A 60 5.76 -2.23 2.14
CA LEU A 60 4.72 -2.90 1.35
C LEU A 60 5.24 -4.19 0.71
N SER A 61 6.41 -4.10 0.05
CA SER A 61 7.06 -5.26 -0.57
C SER A 61 7.36 -6.32 0.48
N LYS A 62 7.97 -5.94 1.59
CA LYS A 62 8.28 -6.85 2.69
C LYS A 62 7.01 -7.50 3.26
N HIS A 63 5.95 -6.74 3.50
CA HIS A 63 4.71 -7.24 4.07
C HIS A 63 4.07 -8.31 3.18
N LEU A 64 4.04 -8.07 1.86
CA LEU A 64 3.39 -8.97 0.91
C LEU A 64 4.26 -10.18 0.52
N ASP A 65 5.59 -10.07 0.62
CA ASP A 65 6.50 -11.20 0.37
C ASP A 65 6.54 -12.19 1.56
N HIS A 66 6.03 -11.81 2.73
CA HIS A 66 5.95 -12.67 3.93
C HIS A 66 4.58 -13.33 4.14
N GLN A 67 3.62 -13.13 3.23
CA GLN A 67 2.27 -13.75 3.25
C GLN A 67 2.15 -14.88 2.24
#